data_AF-A0A1B3NDF4-F1
#
_entry.id   AF-A0A1B3NDF4-F1
#
_cell.length_a   1.000
_cell.length_b   1.000
_cell.length_c   1.000
_cell.angle_alpha   90.00
_cell.angle_beta   90.00
_cell.angle_gamma   90.00
#
_symmetry.space_group_name_H-M   'P 1'
#
loop_
_entity.id
_entity.type
_entity.pdbx_description
1 polymer ?
#
loop_
_entity_poly.entity_id
_entity_poly.type
_entity_poly.pdbx_seq_one_letter_code
_entity_poly.pdbx_strand_id
1 'polypeptide(L)'
;MEALDIVRRSLVDAGRLVRAAEQAAQSMRGRLVVRSRTLQAERETHVDAAADFRFKARLWGSFSLLPGTAALSRRFEARCQAEIESRRIVDQRLDAIHSAINSVELDTKRCRKTFDHIGKATRALPDLGHPPREITDQASVVQGRIVQALRTKRADRWHVEAEALARQAVAVVRNWAQAKVIADARRREAAITRPAILGSNGQPARGQPIFLPIPSTLSPMAARLGARRDPQSPQGASPWYVTRDMDLAPFKDMLPLAYRPVPTPFDYFPIPIAASSQNLWGVMSKDSWGHIRRSVYASSGHRCVICGGRGKGFIADAISQPEERRQTIEAHEVWDWSVPSMRTGIGVQKLKKVLTLCPNCHSMFHEAHFVRMAGINGLGEEVREAIEKRRMLVNRIGQEALSSQLQAASSHLKSLASIDTWVVDLSHLSGQQYMAHATVTMMEGNRAGLPAERIAGIDFTTDSGRDFHARSAQSIVAELTDTLEQRWQQEASTVVPFRKR
;
A
#
# COMPACT_ATOMS: atom_id res chain seq x y z
N MET A 1 -4.32 35.96 -16.75
CA MET A 1 -5.64 35.27 -16.68
C MET A 1 -5.73 34.16 -17.72
N GLU A 2 -5.30 34.41 -18.95
CA GLU A 2 -5.42 33.49 -20.10
C GLU A 2 -4.88 32.06 -19.88
N ALA A 3 -3.74 31.89 -19.20
CA ALA A 3 -3.12 30.58 -18.99
C ALA A 3 -3.90 29.65 -18.03
N LEU A 4 -4.43 30.19 -16.92
CA LEU A 4 -5.25 29.41 -15.98
C LEU A 4 -6.58 29.00 -16.61
N ASP A 5 -7.13 29.85 -17.48
CA ASP A 5 -8.36 29.55 -18.20
C ASP A 5 -8.17 28.41 -19.22
N ILE A 6 -7.00 28.29 -19.86
CA ILE A 6 -6.68 27.14 -20.73
C ILE A 6 -6.73 25.84 -19.92
N VAL A 7 -6.07 25.79 -18.76
CA VAL A 7 -6.08 24.60 -17.88
C VAL A 7 -7.49 24.27 -17.40
N ARG A 8 -8.25 25.29 -16.97
CA ARG A 8 -9.64 25.12 -16.53
C ARG A 8 -10.54 24.59 -17.66
N ARG A 9 -10.45 25.16 -18.86
CA ARG A 9 -11.21 24.68 -20.03
C ARG A 9 -10.85 23.25 -20.39
N SER A 10 -9.57 22.88 -20.36
CA SER A 10 -9.11 21.51 -20.58
C SER A 10 -9.80 20.51 -19.64
N LEU A 11 -9.92 20.82 -18.34
CA LEU A 11 -10.64 19.97 -17.37
C LEU A 11 -12.15 19.93 -17.61
N VAL A 12 -12.77 21.07 -17.95
CA VAL A 12 -14.21 21.12 -18.26
C VAL A 12 -14.53 20.26 -19.47
N ASP A 13 -13.75 20.38 -20.55
CA ASP A 13 -13.93 19.59 -21.76
C ASP A 13 -13.61 18.11 -21.52
N ALA A 14 -12.60 17.80 -20.70
CA ALA A 14 -12.34 16.43 -20.23
C ALA A 14 -13.55 15.85 -19.49
N GLY A 15 -14.18 16.64 -18.61
CA GLY A 15 -15.37 16.22 -17.86
C GLY A 15 -16.56 15.92 -18.77
N ARG A 16 -16.77 16.74 -19.81
CA ARG A 16 -17.78 16.51 -20.84
C ARG A 16 -17.49 15.23 -21.63
N LEU A 17 -16.22 15.03 -22.03
CA LEU A 17 -15.77 13.87 -22.79
C LEU A 17 -16.00 12.56 -22.01
N VAL A 18 -15.62 12.51 -20.72
CA VAL A 18 -15.79 11.33 -19.87
C VAL A 18 -17.26 10.99 -19.63
N ARG A 19 -18.12 11.99 -19.42
CA ARG A 19 -19.56 11.73 -19.27
C ARG A 19 -20.17 11.15 -20.54
N ALA A 20 -19.79 11.67 -21.71
CA ALA A 20 -20.24 11.12 -22.98
C ALA A 20 -19.71 9.69 -23.19
N ALA A 21 -18.46 9.42 -22.80
CA ALA A 21 -17.87 8.08 -22.84
C ALA A 21 -18.58 7.10 -21.90
N GLU A 22 -18.92 7.52 -20.69
CA GLU A 22 -19.68 6.71 -19.72
C GLU A 22 -21.07 6.34 -20.28
N GLN A 23 -21.79 7.32 -20.83
CA GLN A 23 -23.09 7.08 -21.46
C GLN A 23 -23.00 6.09 -22.63
N ALA A 24 -21.95 6.21 -23.47
CA ALA A 24 -21.71 5.28 -24.56
C ALA A 24 -21.39 3.86 -24.06
N ALA A 25 -20.58 3.71 -23.03
CA ALA A 25 -20.28 2.43 -22.40
C ALA A 25 -21.55 1.79 -21.81
N GLN A 26 -22.40 2.57 -21.12
CA GLN A 26 -23.68 2.08 -20.58
C GLN A 26 -24.62 1.62 -21.70
N SER A 27 -24.72 2.37 -22.79
CA SER A 27 -25.51 1.99 -23.97
C SER A 27 -24.98 0.69 -24.61
N MET A 28 -23.66 0.57 -24.75
CA MET A 28 -23.01 -0.65 -25.24
C MET A 28 -23.32 -1.86 -24.36
N ARG A 29 -23.23 -1.72 -23.03
CA ARG A 29 -23.62 -2.76 -22.07
C ARG A 29 -25.07 -3.18 -22.26
N GLY A 30 -25.99 -2.22 -22.41
CA GLY A 30 -27.40 -2.50 -22.67
C GLY A 30 -27.60 -3.38 -23.90
N ARG A 31 -26.93 -3.06 -25.02
CA ARG A 31 -26.97 -3.87 -26.25
C ARG A 31 -26.40 -5.28 -26.04
N LEU A 32 -25.28 -5.42 -25.32
CA LEU A 32 -24.67 -6.72 -25.02
C LEU A 32 -25.57 -7.60 -24.15
N VAL A 33 -26.24 -7.01 -23.14
CA VAL A 33 -27.19 -7.74 -22.28
C VAL A 33 -28.39 -8.25 -23.09
N VAL A 34 -28.94 -7.43 -23.99
CA VAL A 34 -30.02 -7.87 -24.89
C VAL A 34 -29.54 -9.04 -25.77
N ARG A 35 -28.36 -8.92 -26.38
CA ARG A 35 -27.77 -9.99 -27.20
C ARG A 35 -27.50 -11.27 -26.42
N SER A 36 -27.07 -11.15 -25.16
CA SER A 36 -26.87 -12.28 -24.26
C SER A 36 -28.18 -13.04 -24.02
N ARG A 37 -29.30 -12.33 -23.79
CA ARG A 37 -30.62 -12.94 -23.62
C ARG A 37 -31.09 -13.66 -24.88
N THR A 38 -30.86 -13.07 -26.06
CA THR A 38 -31.18 -13.72 -27.34
C THR A 38 -30.41 -15.03 -27.51
N LEU A 39 -29.09 -15.03 -27.22
CA LEU A 39 -28.28 -16.26 -27.30
C LEU A 39 -28.68 -17.30 -26.23
N GLN A 40 -29.13 -16.87 -25.05
CA GLN A 40 -29.65 -17.79 -24.02
C GLN A 40 -30.90 -18.52 -24.52
N ALA A 41 -31.84 -17.81 -25.15
CA ALA A 41 -33.02 -18.44 -25.75
C ALA A 41 -32.67 -19.38 -26.92
N GLU A 42 -31.70 -19.00 -27.77
CA GLU A 42 -31.17 -19.86 -28.83
C GLU A 42 -30.53 -21.14 -28.26
N ARG A 43 -29.74 -20.99 -27.19
CA ARG A 43 -29.13 -22.12 -26.46
C ARG A 43 -30.19 -23.08 -25.92
N GLU A 44 -31.24 -22.57 -25.29
CA GLU A 44 -32.35 -23.37 -24.76
C GLU A 44 -33.05 -24.16 -25.87
N THR A 45 -33.28 -23.53 -27.03
CA THR A 45 -33.84 -24.19 -28.22
C THR A 45 -33.00 -25.41 -28.65
N HIS A 46 -31.67 -25.29 -28.67
CA HIS A 46 -30.78 -26.40 -29.00
C HIS A 46 -30.76 -27.49 -27.92
N VAL A 47 -30.89 -27.13 -26.63
CA VAL A 47 -30.99 -28.09 -25.52
C VAL A 47 -32.25 -28.94 -25.67
N ASP A 48 -33.39 -28.30 -25.92
CA ASP A 48 -34.67 -28.98 -26.08
C ASP A 48 -34.69 -29.88 -27.32
N ALA A 49 -34.19 -29.38 -28.46
CA ALA A 49 -34.08 -30.15 -29.70
C ALA A 49 -33.16 -31.37 -29.55
N ALA A 50 -32.00 -31.21 -28.89
CA ALA A 50 -31.09 -32.33 -28.64
C ALA A 50 -31.74 -33.40 -27.73
N ALA A 51 -32.52 -32.98 -26.73
CA ALA A 51 -33.25 -33.89 -25.84
C ALA A 51 -34.33 -34.68 -26.59
N ASP A 52 -35.12 -34.02 -27.45
CA ASP A 52 -36.13 -34.65 -28.30
C ASP A 52 -35.50 -35.66 -29.28
N PHE A 53 -34.44 -35.29 -29.99
CA PHE A 53 -33.76 -36.22 -30.89
C PHE A 53 -33.12 -37.41 -30.15
N ARG A 54 -32.59 -37.19 -28.94
CA ARG A 54 -32.06 -38.29 -28.10
C ARG A 54 -33.17 -39.25 -27.67
N PHE A 55 -34.33 -38.73 -27.29
CA PHE A 55 -35.49 -39.54 -26.95
C PHE A 55 -35.94 -40.37 -28.17
N LYS A 56 -36.10 -39.73 -29.34
CA LYS A 56 -36.45 -40.41 -30.59
C LYS A 56 -35.43 -41.48 -30.98
N ALA A 57 -34.13 -41.20 -30.87
CA ALA A 57 -33.08 -42.18 -31.13
C ALA A 57 -33.21 -43.43 -30.27
N ARG A 58 -33.45 -43.27 -28.96
CA ARG A 58 -33.66 -44.38 -28.01
C ARG A 58 -34.93 -45.17 -28.29
N LEU A 59 -36.03 -44.46 -28.58
CA LEU A 59 -37.31 -45.09 -28.91
C LEU A 59 -37.17 -45.99 -30.14
N TRP A 60 -36.62 -45.48 -31.24
CA TRP A 60 -36.44 -46.26 -32.47
C TRP A 60 -35.35 -47.32 -32.34
N GLY A 61 -34.32 -47.09 -31.52
CA GLY A 61 -33.29 -48.08 -31.21
C GLY A 61 -33.84 -49.29 -30.44
N SER A 62 -34.89 -49.11 -29.64
CA SER A 62 -35.55 -50.20 -28.90
C SER A 62 -36.34 -51.14 -29.82
N PHE A 63 -36.60 -50.74 -31.07
CA PHE A 63 -37.27 -51.55 -32.10
C PHE A 63 -36.30 -52.08 -33.16
N SER A 64 -35.02 -52.27 -32.84
CA SER A 64 -33.94 -52.57 -33.80
C SER A 64 -34.12 -53.85 -34.62
N LEU A 65 -35.00 -54.76 -34.20
CA LEU A 65 -35.33 -56.00 -34.90
C LEU A 65 -36.31 -55.79 -36.08
N LEU A 66 -36.96 -54.62 -36.16
CA LEU A 66 -37.83 -54.27 -37.29
C LEU A 66 -37.01 -53.65 -38.44
N PRO A 67 -37.29 -53.99 -39.71
CA PRO A 67 -36.59 -53.40 -40.85
C PRO A 67 -36.65 -51.87 -40.85
N GLY A 68 -35.50 -51.20 -41.02
CA GLY A 68 -35.41 -49.74 -41.18
C GLY A 68 -35.36 -48.91 -39.88
N THR A 69 -35.74 -49.45 -38.73
CA THR A 69 -35.74 -48.71 -37.44
C THR A 69 -34.33 -48.36 -36.97
N ALA A 70 -33.35 -49.24 -37.20
CA ALA A 70 -31.93 -48.99 -36.90
C ALA A 70 -31.36 -47.81 -37.72
N ALA A 71 -31.79 -47.65 -38.97
CA ALA A 71 -31.39 -46.52 -39.82
C ALA A 71 -32.01 -45.21 -39.33
N LEU A 72 -33.26 -45.23 -38.88
CA LEU A 72 -33.93 -44.08 -38.28
C LEU A 72 -33.28 -43.66 -36.96
N SER A 73 -32.96 -44.61 -36.08
CA SER A 73 -32.26 -44.35 -34.82
C SER A 73 -30.93 -43.62 -35.07
N ARG A 74 -30.08 -44.14 -35.97
CA ARG A 74 -28.82 -43.47 -36.37
C ARG A 74 -29.03 -42.06 -36.93
N ARG A 75 -30.11 -41.83 -37.67
CA ARG A 75 -30.43 -40.51 -38.24
C ARG A 75 -30.79 -39.49 -37.15
N PHE A 76 -31.54 -39.92 -36.13
CA PHE A 76 -31.85 -39.11 -34.95
C PHE A 76 -30.63 -38.88 -34.06
N GLU A 77 -29.74 -39.86 -33.92
CA GLU A 77 -28.45 -39.67 -33.23
C GLU A 77 -27.59 -38.62 -33.94
N ALA A 78 -27.47 -38.69 -35.26
CA ALA A 78 -26.72 -37.69 -36.03
C ALA A 78 -27.30 -36.28 -35.86
N ARG A 79 -28.64 -36.14 -35.83
CA ARG A 79 -29.31 -34.86 -35.55
C ARG A 79 -29.07 -34.38 -34.12
N CYS A 80 -29.14 -35.27 -33.13
CA CYS A 80 -28.82 -34.95 -31.74
C CYS A 80 -27.38 -34.41 -31.61
N GLN A 81 -26.41 -35.05 -32.28
CA GLN A 81 -25.03 -34.57 -32.28
C GLN A 81 -24.87 -33.21 -32.96
N ALA A 82 -25.57 -32.96 -34.06
CA ALA A 82 -25.57 -31.65 -34.71
C ALA A 82 -26.10 -30.54 -33.77
N GLU A 83 -27.21 -30.79 -33.05
CA GLU A 83 -27.75 -29.84 -32.07
C GLU A 83 -26.79 -29.60 -30.88
N ILE A 84 -26.07 -30.63 -30.42
CA ILE A 84 -25.05 -30.51 -29.39
C ILE A 84 -23.91 -29.60 -29.85
N GLU A 85 -23.45 -29.75 -31.10
CA GLU A 85 -22.38 -28.89 -31.64
C GLU A 85 -22.86 -27.45 -31.86
N SER A 86 -24.07 -27.25 -32.37
CA SER A 86 -24.68 -25.91 -32.47
C SER A 86 -24.79 -25.23 -31.10
N ARG A 87 -25.24 -25.96 -30.07
CA ARG A 87 -25.24 -25.46 -28.69
C ARG A 87 -23.83 -25.05 -28.25
N ARG A 88 -22.80 -25.85 -28.53
CA ARG A 88 -21.41 -25.53 -28.16
C ARG A 88 -20.95 -24.21 -28.78
N ILE A 89 -21.32 -23.94 -30.04
CA ILE A 89 -21.04 -22.67 -30.71
C ILE A 89 -21.76 -21.51 -30.02
N VAL A 90 -23.02 -21.69 -29.61
CA VAL A 90 -23.77 -20.68 -28.85
C VAL A 90 -23.15 -20.42 -27.47
N ASP A 91 -22.75 -21.48 -26.74
CA ASP A 91 -22.06 -21.39 -25.45
C ASP A 91 -20.77 -20.56 -25.58
N GLN A 92 -19.95 -20.79 -26.62
CA GLN A 92 -18.74 -19.99 -26.90
C GLN A 92 -19.05 -18.50 -27.15
N ARG A 93 -20.13 -18.22 -27.88
CA ARG A 93 -20.57 -16.84 -28.16
C ARG A 93 -21.08 -16.16 -26.89
N LEU A 94 -21.77 -16.89 -26.01
CA LEU A 94 -22.21 -16.40 -24.70
C LEU A 94 -21.01 -16.02 -23.82
N ASP A 95 -19.99 -16.87 -23.75
CA ASP A 95 -18.78 -16.58 -22.98
C ASP A 95 -18.07 -15.30 -23.48
N ALA A 96 -17.97 -15.14 -24.80
CA ALA A 96 -17.43 -13.92 -25.40
C ALA A 96 -18.25 -12.67 -25.05
N ILE A 97 -19.59 -12.77 -25.04
CA ILE A 97 -20.47 -11.66 -24.65
C ILE A 97 -20.35 -11.35 -23.15
N HIS A 98 -20.34 -12.35 -22.28
CA HIS A 98 -20.16 -12.14 -20.84
C HIS A 98 -18.82 -11.46 -20.54
N SER A 99 -17.75 -11.91 -21.20
CA SER A 99 -16.43 -11.25 -21.11
C SER A 99 -16.49 -9.79 -21.58
N ALA A 100 -17.19 -9.50 -22.69
CA ALA A 100 -17.39 -8.14 -23.18
C ALA A 100 -18.21 -7.27 -22.20
N ILE A 101 -19.27 -7.81 -21.59
CA ILE A 101 -20.07 -7.12 -20.57
C ILE A 101 -19.18 -6.72 -19.39
N ASN A 102 -18.40 -7.67 -18.85
CA ASN A 102 -17.47 -7.41 -17.75
C ASN A 102 -16.43 -6.33 -18.10
N SER A 103 -15.90 -6.35 -19.32
CA SER A 103 -14.99 -5.32 -19.81
C SER A 103 -15.63 -3.93 -19.84
N VAL A 104 -16.87 -3.83 -20.35
CA VAL A 104 -17.60 -2.54 -20.45
C VAL A 104 -18.00 -2.01 -19.06
N GLU A 105 -18.32 -2.90 -18.12
CA GLU A 105 -18.55 -2.51 -16.72
C GLU A 105 -17.29 -1.92 -16.08
N LEU A 106 -16.13 -2.51 -16.35
CA LEU A 106 -14.86 -1.98 -15.89
C LEU A 106 -14.55 -0.62 -16.51
N ASP A 107 -14.82 -0.45 -17.81
CA ASP A 107 -14.72 0.84 -18.51
C ASP A 107 -15.62 1.91 -17.87
N THR A 108 -16.87 1.57 -17.57
CA THR A 108 -17.82 2.48 -16.92
C THR A 108 -17.30 2.93 -15.55
N LYS A 109 -16.76 1.98 -14.75
CA LYS A 109 -16.13 2.29 -13.46
C LYS A 109 -14.91 3.19 -13.62
N ARG A 110 -14.08 2.97 -14.65
CA ARG A 110 -12.93 3.83 -14.97
C ARG A 110 -13.37 5.26 -15.30
N CYS A 111 -14.37 5.43 -16.17
CA CYS A 111 -14.92 6.75 -16.51
C CYS A 111 -15.39 7.50 -15.27
N ARG A 112 -16.18 6.87 -14.39
CA ARG A 112 -16.63 7.51 -13.13
C ARG A 112 -15.45 7.96 -12.25
N LYS A 113 -14.47 7.09 -12.05
CA LYS A 113 -13.27 7.41 -11.26
C LYS A 113 -12.49 8.58 -11.86
N THR A 114 -12.33 8.60 -13.19
CA THR A 114 -11.67 9.71 -13.89
C THR A 114 -12.47 11.01 -13.77
N PHE A 115 -13.80 10.95 -13.81
CA PHE A 115 -14.66 12.11 -13.55
C PHE A 115 -14.46 12.67 -12.12
N ASP A 116 -14.39 11.81 -11.11
CA ASP A 116 -14.09 12.23 -9.73
C ASP A 116 -12.72 12.90 -9.62
N HIS A 117 -11.71 12.38 -10.33
CA HIS A 117 -10.36 12.96 -10.37
C HIS A 117 -10.35 14.33 -11.05
N ILE A 118 -11.13 14.53 -12.12
CA ILE A 118 -11.32 15.86 -12.74
C ILE A 118 -11.90 16.84 -11.71
N GLY A 119 -12.89 16.41 -10.92
CA GLY A 119 -13.46 17.21 -9.84
C GLY A 119 -12.43 17.59 -8.78
N LYS A 120 -11.57 16.65 -8.36
CA LYS A 120 -10.47 16.91 -7.42
C LYS A 120 -9.44 17.89 -7.99
N ALA A 121 -8.99 17.67 -9.23
CA ALA A 121 -8.05 18.54 -9.92
C ALA A 121 -8.59 19.98 -10.04
N THR A 122 -9.88 20.12 -10.38
CA THR A 122 -10.54 21.43 -10.50
C THR A 122 -10.56 22.18 -9.18
N ARG A 123 -10.85 21.49 -8.06
CA ARG A 123 -10.84 22.09 -6.71
C ARG A 123 -9.44 22.51 -6.24
N ALA A 124 -8.39 21.86 -6.73
CA ALA A 124 -7.01 22.20 -6.37
C ALA A 124 -6.50 23.46 -7.07
N LEU A 125 -7.04 23.84 -8.24
CA LEU A 125 -6.52 24.94 -9.06
C LEU A 125 -6.29 26.27 -8.31
N PRO A 126 -7.20 26.75 -7.43
CA PRO A 126 -6.99 28.01 -6.71
C PRO A 126 -5.72 27.99 -5.85
N ASP A 127 -5.42 26.83 -5.24
CA ASP A 127 -4.27 26.67 -4.35
C ASP A 127 -2.95 26.57 -5.13
N LEU A 128 -2.99 26.31 -6.44
CA LEU A 128 -1.79 26.16 -7.27
C LEU A 128 -1.22 27.50 -7.77
N GLY A 129 -2.03 28.56 -7.83
CA GLY A 129 -1.57 29.88 -8.29
C GLY A 129 -1.46 29.96 -9.82
N HIS A 130 -0.39 30.57 -10.34
CA HIS A 130 -0.23 30.73 -11.80
C HIS A 130 0.48 29.53 -12.45
N PRO A 131 -0.08 28.95 -13.53
CA PRO A 131 0.53 27.79 -14.17
C PRO A 131 1.82 28.20 -14.92
N PRO A 132 2.89 27.39 -14.83
CA PRO A 132 4.05 27.51 -15.71
C PRO A 132 3.66 27.40 -17.19
N ARG A 133 4.52 27.91 -18.08
CA ARG A 133 4.30 27.87 -19.53
C ARG A 133 4.16 26.44 -20.02
N GLU A 134 5.01 25.53 -19.54
CA GLU A 134 5.02 24.12 -19.91
C GLU A 134 3.69 23.42 -19.56
N ILE A 135 3.11 23.75 -18.41
CA ILE A 135 1.80 23.24 -17.98
C ILE A 135 0.69 23.78 -18.88
N THR A 136 0.78 25.05 -19.27
CA THR A 136 -0.18 25.70 -20.16
C THR A 136 -0.13 25.08 -21.56
N ASP A 137 1.07 24.85 -22.10
CA ASP A 137 1.28 24.22 -23.40
C ASP A 137 0.76 22.77 -23.42
N GLN A 138 1.07 21.99 -22.39
CA GLN A 138 0.54 20.63 -22.22
C GLN A 138 -0.99 20.61 -22.14
N ALA A 139 -1.57 21.52 -21.34
CA ALA A 139 -3.03 21.63 -21.20
C ALA A 139 -3.70 21.97 -22.53
N SER A 140 -3.09 22.85 -23.33
CA SER A 140 -3.57 23.25 -24.65
C SER A 140 -3.56 22.07 -25.64
N VAL A 141 -2.45 21.33 -25.71
CA VAL A 141 -2.33 20.13 -26.57
C VAL A 141 -3.37 19.08 -26.20
N VAL A 142 -3.52 18.79 -24.91
CA VAL A 142 -4.52 17.83 -24.43
C VAL A 142 -5.94 18.32 -24.71
N GLN A 143 -6.22 19.61 -24.51
CA GLN A 143 -7.52 20.20 -24.82
C GLN A 143 -7.86 20.05 -26.31
N GLY A 144 -6.92 20.33 -27.22
CA GLY A 144 -7.12 20.16 -28.66
C GLY A 144 -7.54 18.74 -29.03
N ARG A 145 -6.88 17.73 -28.45
CA ARG A 145 -7.21 16.31 -28.66
C ARG A 145 -8.58 15.94 -28.07
N ILE A 146 -8.92 16.46 -26.89
CA ILE A 146 -10.23 16.26 -26.26
C ILE A 146 -11.34 16.84 -27.14
N VAL A 147 -11.17 18.07 -27.65
CA VAL A 147 -12.14 18.73 -28.53
C VAL A 147 -12.29 17.95 -29.84
N GLN A 148 -11.20 17.44 -30.40
CA GLN A 148 -11.25 16.58 -31.58
C GLN A 148 -12.03 15.29 -31.31
N ALA A 149 -11.77 14.61 -30.19
CA ALA A 149 -12.48 13.39 -29.80
C ALA A 149 -13.99 13.63 -29.56
N LEU A 150 -14.35 14.78 -28.97
CA LEU A 150 -15.75 15.20 -28.79
C LEU A 150 -16.49 15.41 -30.12
N ARG A 151 -15.78 15.77 -31.20
CA ARG A 151 -16.37 15.97 -32.53
C ARG A 151 -16.49 14.67 -33.32
N THR A 152 -15.51 13.78 -33.20
CA THR A 152 -15.44 12.59 -34.07
C THR A 152 -16.35 11.47 -33.62
N LYS A 153 -16.57 11.21 -32.30
CA LYS A 153 -17.54 10.22 -31.72
C LYS A 153 -17.91 8.99 -32.59
N ARG A 154 -16.98 8.35 -33.30
CA ARG A 154 -17.32 7.42 -34.40
C ARG A 154 -16.70 6.03 -34.33
N ALA A 155 -15.85 5.72 -33.35
CA ALA A 155 -15.18 4.42 -33.28
C ALA A 155 -15.84 3.47 -32.26
N ASP A 156 -15.82 2.17 -32.56
CA ASP A 156 -16.07 1.14 -31.54
C ASP A 156 -15.02 1.27 -30.43
N ARG A 157 -15.46 1.22 -29.16
CA ARG A 157 -14.63 1.44 -27.98
C ARG A 157 -14.02 2.83 -27.83
N TRP A 158 -14.55 3.86 -28.51
CA TRP A 158 -14.10 5.25 -28.34
C TRP A 158 -14.14 5.74 -26.89
N HIS A 159 -14.98 5.14 -26.04
CA HIS A 159 -15.06 5.44 -24.60
C HIS A 159 -13.74 5.15 -23.87
N VAL A 160 -12.93 4.19 -24.32
CA VAL A 160 -11.61 3.88 -23.74
C VAL A 160 -10.61 4.97 -24.06
N GLU A 161 -10.58 5.43 -25.31
CA GLU A 161 -9.71 6.54 -25.74
C GLU A 161 -10.09 7.86 -25.06
N ALA A 162 -11.40 8.13 -24.99
CA ALA A 162 -11.95 9.30 -24.31
C ALA A 162 -11.55 9.35 -22.83
N GLU A 163 -11.64 8.21 -22.14
CA GLU A 163 -11.18 8.06 -20.76
C GLU A 163 -9.68 8.33 -20.61
N ALA A 164 -8.86 7.81 -21.53
CA ALA A 164 -7.41 8.01 -21.52
C ALA A 164 -7.01 9.48 -21.76
N LEU A 165 -7.68 10.16 -22.68
CA LEU A 165 -7.46 11.59 -22.94
C LEU A 165 -7.83 12.45 -21.72
N ALA A 166 -8.95 12.14 -21.08
CA ALA A 166 -9.36 12.85 -19.87
C ALA A 166 -8.40 12.61 -18.69
N ARG A 167 -7.84 11.41 -18.56
CA ARG A 167 -6.76 11.13 -17.59
C ARG A 167 -5.52 11.98 -17.87
N GLN A 168 -5.18 12.26 -19.12
CA GLN A 168 -4.07 13.15 -19.46
C GLN A 168 -4.34 14.58 -18.97
N ALA A 169 -5.57 15.09 -19.11
CA ALA A 169 -5.92 16.42 -18.59
C ALA A 169 -5.77 16.49 -17.06
N VAL A 170 -6.21 15.46 -16.34
CA VAL A 170 -5.98 15.32 -14.89
C VAL A 170 -4.48 15.29 -14.57
N ALA A 171 -3.69 14.53 -15.35
CA ALA A 171 -2.26 14.39 -15.13
C ALA A 171 -1.51 15.72 -15.26
N VAL A 172 -1.90 16.61 -16.19
CA VAL A 172 -1.29 17.95 -16.33
C VAL A 172 -1.42 18.75 -15.02
N VAL A 173 -2.61 18.78 -14.43
CA VAL A 173 -2.85 19.49 -13.15
C VAL A 173 -2.13 18.81 -12.01
N ARG A 174 -2.10 17.47 -11.99
CA ARG A 174 -1.37 16.70 -10.97
C ARG A 174 0.12 17.02 -11.01
N ASN A 175 0.73 17.03 -12.20
CA ASN A 175 2.13 17.34 -12.40
C ASN A 175 2.44 18.78 -11.97
N TRP A 176 1.55 19.72 -12.28
CA TRP A 176 1.69 21.09 -11.81
C TRP A 176 1.63 21.19 -10.27
N ALA A 177 0.62 20.57 -9.65
CA ALA A 177 0.49 20.52 -8.20
C ALA A 177 1.75 19.94 -7.53
N GLN A 178 2.26 18.86 -8.10
CA GLN A 178 3.46 18.20 -7.62
C GLN A 178 4.70 19.09 -7.76
N ALA A 179 4.92 19.69 -8.94
CA ALA A 179 6.04 20.61 -9.17
C ALA A 179 6.03 21.79 -8.18
N LYS A 180 4.84 22.33 -7.87
CA LYS A 180 4.70 23.39 -6.86
C LYS A 180 5.08 22.90 -5.47
N VAL A 181 4.53 21.77 -5.04
CA VAL A 181 4.81 21.16 -3.74
C VAL A 181 6.31 20.91 -3.56
N ILE A 182 6.97 20.39 -4.61
CA ILE A 182 8.41 20.15 -4.64
C ILE A 182 9.19 21.47 -4.55
N ALA A 183 8.83 22.47 -5.34
CA ALA A 183 9.48 23.78 -5.29
C ALA A 183 9.34 24.43 -3.90
N ASP A 184 8.15 24.35 -3.29
CA ASP A 184 7.90 24.84 -1.93
C ASP A 184 8.68 24.05 -0.89
N ALA A 185 8.82 22.74 -1.07
CA ALA A 185 9.61 21.88 -0.21
C ALA A 185 11.11 22.20 -0.31
N ARG A 186 11.66 22.33 -1.53
CA ARG A 186 13.05 22.74 -1.77
C ARG A 186 13.32 24.14 -1.21
N ARG A 187 12.37 25.08 -1.32
CA ARG A 187 12.47 26.40 -0.68
C ARG A 187 12.50 26.32 0.84
N ARG A 188 11.62 25.51 1.43
CA ARG A 188 11.59 25.29 2.89
C ARG A 188 12.86 24.61 3.39
N GLU A 189 13.34 23.60 2.66
CA GLU A 189 14.59 22.93 2.97
C GLU A 189 15.76 23.89 2.83
N ALA A 190 15.90 24.62 1.73
CA ALA A 190 16.92 25.66 1.56
C ALA A 190 16.84 26.78 2.62
N ALA A 191 15.67 27.04 3.21
CA ALA A 191 15.55 27.95 4.35
C ALA A 191 16.04 27.31 5.67
N ILE A 192 16.05 25.98 5.76
CA ILE A 192 16.56 25.19 6.90
C ILE A 192 18.06 24.84 6.71
N THR A 193 18.51 24.59 5.48
CA THR A 193 19.89 24.22 5.07
C THR A 193 20.71 25.35 4.51
N ARG A 194 20.13 26.54 4.26
CA ARG A 194 20.92 27.78 4.43
C ARG A 194 21.57 27.62 5.79
N PRO A 195 22.90 27.72 5.90
CA PRO A 195 23.48 27.81 7.21
C PRO A 195 22.69 28.92 7.89
N ALA A 196 21.92 28.57 8.92
CA ALA A 196 21.82 29.42 10.08
C ALA A 196 23.24 29.93 10.21
N ILE A 197 23.46 31.20 9.86
CA ILE A 197 24.75 31.85 10.02
C ILE A 197 25.20 31.33 11.36
N LEU A 198 26.27 30.53 11.34
CA LEU A 198 27.02 30.25 12.54
C LEU A 198 27.21 31.66 13.07
N GLY A 199 26.50 32.01 14.16
CA GLY A 199 26.94 33.18 14.92
C GLY A 199 28.43 32.94 15.10
N SER A 200 29.26 33.97 14.96
CA SER A 200 30.72 33.97 14.75
C SER A 200 31.56 32.95 15.57
N ASN A 201 30.95 32.21 16.50
CA ASN A 201 31.47 31.17 17.36
C ASN A 201 30.86 29.76 17.16
N GLY A 202 30.15 29.46 16.07
CA GLY A 202 29.75 28.08 15.73
C GLY A 202 28.46 27.52 16.36
N GLN A 203 27.52 28.36 16.81
CA GLN A 203 26.26 27.91 17.46
C GLN A 203 25.02 27.97 16.53
N PRO A 204 24.03 27.05 16.71
CA PRO A 204 22.80 27.00 15.90
C PRO A 204 21.89 28.23 16.08
N ALA A 205 21.08 28.54 15.06
CA ALA A 205 20.14 29.68 15.07
C ALA A 205 19.21 29.69 16.30
N ARG A 206 19.20 30.82 17.01
CA ARG A 206 18.36 31.10 18.20
C ARG A 206 16.87 30.99 17.85
N GLY A 207 16.05 30.43 18.75
CA GLY A 207 14.59 30.52 18.68
C GLY A 207 13.83 29.47 17.84
N GLN A 208 14.49 28.51 17.20
CA GLN A 208 13.76 27.44 16.47
C GLN A 208 13.00 26.50 17.44
N PRO A 209 11.71 26.23 17.19
CA PRO A 209 10.90 25.38 18.07
C PRO A 209 11.24 23.90 17.91
N ILE A 210 11.41 23.22 19.04
CA ILE A 210 11.50 21.77 19.22
C ILE A 210 10.22 21.33 19.93
N PHE A 211 9.28 20.79 19.17
CA PHE A 211 8.03 20.26 19.73
C PHE A 211 8.28 19.00 20.56
N LEU A 212 7.66 18.93 21.74
CA LEU A 212 7.82 17.84 22.69
C LEU A 212 6.83 16.69 22.37
N PRO A 213 7.30 15.47 22.06
CA PRO A 213 6.45 14.31 21.79
C PRO A 213 5.95 13.66 23.09
N ILE A 214 5.13 14.41 23.81
CA ILE A 214 4.61 14.02 25.12
C ILE A 214 3.09 13.81 25.06
N PRO A 215 2.54 12.87 25.84
CA PRO A 215 1.09 12.72 25.97
C PRO A 215 0.49 13.92 26.70
N SER A 216 -0.82 14.09 26.58
CA SER A 216 -1.56 15.19 27.23
C SER A 216 -1.36 15.22 28.75
N THR A 217 -1.19 14.07 29.39
CA THR A 217 -0.95 13.90 30.82
C THR A 217 0.34 14.57 31.32
N LEU A 218 1.34 14.75 30.46
CA LEU A 218 2.60 15.46 30.81
C LEU A 218 2.54 16.97 30.53
N SER A 219 1.43 17.50 30.01
CA SER A 219 1.27 18.93 29.72
C SER A 219 1.51 19.84 30.93
N PRO A 220 0.97 19.55 32.14
CA PRO A 220 1.21 20.41 33.31
C PRO A 220 2.68 20.43 33.72
N MET A 221 3.38 19.30 33.58
CA MET A 221 4.80 19.21 33.88
C MET A 221 5.62 20.01 32.86
N ALA A 222 5.34 19.87 31.55
CA ALA A 222 6.02 20.65 30.52
C ALA A 222 5.85 22.16 30.74
N ALA A 223 4.64 22.61 31.09
CA ALA A 223 4.37 24.00 31.44
C ALA A 223 5.19 24.48 32.64
N ARG A 224 5.22 23.68 33.73
CA ARG A 224 5.98 23.99 34.95
C ARG A 224 7.48 24.11 34.69
N LEU A 225 8.02 23.29 33.80
CA LEU A 225 9.42 23.34 33.39
C LEU A 225 9.73 24.52 32.45
N GLY A 226 8.71 25.27 32.02
CA GLY A 226 8.86 26.46 31.19
C GLY A 226 8.70 26.22 29.68
N ALA A 227 8.14 25.08 29.25
CA ALA A 227 7.83 24.88 27.84
C ALA A 227 6.79 25.89 27.35
N ARG A 228 6.95 26.32 26.10
CA ARG A 228 6.03 27.23 25.42
C ARG A 228 4.92 26.44 24.75
N ARG A 229 3.77 27.09 24.55
CA ARG A 229 2.60 26.50 23.89
C ARG A 229 2.35 27.16 22.54
N ASP A 230 2.20 26.36 21.49
CA ASP A 230 1.80 26.82 20.16
C ASP A 230 0.26 26.81 20.04
N PRO A 231 -0.41 27.98 19.93
CA PRO A 231 -1.86 28.03 19.76
C PRO A 231 -2.33 27.50 18.40
N GLN A 232 -1.44 27.42 17.40
CA GLN A 232 -1.73 26.90 16.06
C GLN A 232 -1.47 25.39 15.95
N SER A 233 -1.07 24.74 17.04
CA SER A 233 -0.85 23.29 17.05
C SER A 233 -2.14 22.55 16.66
N PRO A 234 -2.10 21.59 15.72
CA PRO A 234 -3.27 20.83 15.31
C PRO A 234 -3.97 20.14 16.49
N GLN A 235 -5.29 20.00 16.41
CA GLN A 235 -6.07 19.30 17.44
C GLN A 235 -5.54 17.88 17.67
N GLY A 236 -5.41 17.49 18.95
CA GLY A 236 -4.85 16.21 19.38
C GLY A 236 -3.32 16.14 19.35
N ALA A 237 -2.63 17.08 18.71
CA ALA A 237 -1.17 17.18 18.79
C ALA A 237 -0.73 17.84 20.10
N SER A 238 0.37 17.37 20.70
CA SER A 238 1.07 18.11 21.75
C SER A 238 1.41 19.51 21.22
N PRO A 239 0.94 20.57 21.89
CA PRO A 239 1.22 21.95 21.51
C PRO A 239 2.51 22.48 22.12
N TRP A 240 3.17 21.68 22.96
CA TRP A 240 4.31 22.11 23.76
C TRP A 240 5.59 22.06 22.94
N TYR A 241 6.39 23.10 23.06
CA TYR A 241 7.70 23.18 22.46
C TYR A 241 8.68 23.93 23.37
N VAL A 242 9.96 23.64 23.18
CA VAL A 242 11.08 24.43 23.71
C VAL A 242 11.83 25.03 22.54
N THR A 243 12.66 26.04 22.76
CA THR A 243 13.53 26.57 21.71
C THR A 243 14.98 26.18 21.97
N ARG A 244 15.81 26.15 20.92
CA ARG A 244 17.21 25.71 21.01
C ARG A 244 18.08 26.53 21.97
N ASP A 245 17.66 27.75 22.27
CA ASP A 245 18.29 28.70 23.18
C ASP A 245 17.85 28.55 24.65
N MET A 246 16.85 27.71 24.93
CA MET A 246 16.45 27.38 26.30
C MET A 246 17.42 26.35 26.92
N ASP A 247 17.48 26.30 28.25
CA ASP A 247 18.05 25.15 28.93
C ASP A 247 17.18 23.91 28.67
N LEU A 248 17.78 22.93 27.97
CA LEU A 248 17.12 21.70 27.57
C LEU A 248 17.25 20.58 28.61
N ALA A 249 18.15 20.72 29.59
CA ALA A 249 18.40 19.68 30.59
C ALA A 249 17.14 19.28 31.39
N PRO A 250 16.26 20.22 31.82
CA PRO A 250 15.02 19.87 32.52
C PRO A 250 14.05 19.05 31.66
N PHE A 251 14.15 19.14 30.34
CA PHE A 251 13.27 18.48 29.38
C PHE A 251 13.81 17.16 28.86
N LYS A 252 14.96 16.65 29.36
CA LYS A 252 15.69 15.51 28.78
C LYS A 252 14.80 14.32 28.37
N ASP A 253 13.80 13.97 29.19
CA ASP A 253 12.92 12.82 28.96
C ASP A 253 11.74 13.14 28.05
N MET A 254 11.41 14.43 27.92
CA MET A 254 10.37 14.97 27.03
C MET A 254 10.89 15.37 25.65
N LEU A 255 12.21 15.49 25.49
CA LEU A 255 12.83 15.84 24.21
C LEU A 255 12.70 14.70 23.19
N PRO A 256 12.47 15.03 21.90
CA PRO A 256 12.63 14.06 20.84
C PRO A 256 14.06 13.50 20.82
N LEU A 257 14.20 12.25 20.37
CA LEU A 257 15.46 11.49 20.45
C LEU A 257 16.65 12.22 19.79
N ALA A 258 16.45 12.93 18.67
CA ALA A 258 17.50 13.68 18.00
C ALA A 258 18.06 14.86 18.83
N TYR A 259 17.28 15.37 19.79
CA TYR A 259 17.62 16.53 20.61
C TYR A 259 18.02 16.17 22.04
N ARG A 260 18.02 14.89 22.41
CA ARG A 260 18.46 14.48 23.75
C ARG A 260 19.96 14.74 23.93
N PRO A 261 20.44 15.09 25.13
CA PRO A 261 21.87 15.36 25.37
C PRO A 261 22.74 14.17 24.92
N VAL A 262 22.38 12.97 25.37
CA VAL A 262 22.99 11.71 24.95
C VAL A 262 22.27 11.20 23.69
N PRO A 263 22.95 11.09 22.54
CA PRO A 263 22.36 10.52 21.33
C PRO A 263 21.91 9.09 21.59
N THR A 264 20.71 8.75 21.11
CA THR A 264 20.31 7.35 20.98
C THR A 264 20.72 6.90 19.57
N PRO A 265 21.71 6.02 19.40
CA PRO A 265 22.07 5.52 18.09
C PRO A 265 20.87 4.75 17.51
N PHE A 266 20.53 5.04 16.26
CA PHE A 266 19.56 4.28 15.51
C PHE A 266 20.26 3.42 14.49
N ASP A 267 19.96 2.13 14.54
CA ASP A 267 20.28 1.22 13.46
C ASP A 267 19.20 1.27 12.39
N TYR A 268 19.63 1.37 11.14
CA TYR A 268 18.75 1.39 9.97
C TYR A 268 18.74 0.01 9.32
N PHE A 269 18.49 -1.01 10.15
CA PHE A 269 18.55 -2.39 9.70
C PHE A 269 17.38 -2.69 8.74
N PRO A 270 17.66 -3.12 7.50
CA PRO A 270 16.63 -3.55 6.58
C PRO A 270 15.98 -4.86 7.07
N ILE A 271 14.69 -5.03 6.78
CA ILE A 271 13.95 -6.23 7.17
C ILE A 271 14.34 -7.41 6.24
N PRO A 272 14.65 -8.62 6.76
CA PRO A 272 14.83 -9.82 5.96
C PRO A 272 13.68 -10.05 4.98
N ILE A 273 13.98 -10.44 3.74
CA ILE A 273 12.97 -10.59 2.68
C ILE A 273 11.87 -11.58 3.10
N ALA A 274 12.24 -12.73 3.69
CA ALA A 274 11.32 -13.75 4.18
C ALA A 274 10.38 -13.23 5.31
N ALA A 275 10.78 -12.16 6.00
CA ALA A 275 10.01 -11.52 7.07
C ALA A 275 9.33 -10.19 6.64
N SER A 276 9.54 -9.74 5.40
CA SER A 276 9.16 -8.38 4.95
C SER A 276 7.65 -8.09 4.98
N SER A 277 6.81 -9.13 4.91
CA SER A 277 5.36 -9.04 5.05
C SER A 277 4.86 -9.34 6.47
N GLN A 278 5.71 -9.85 7.35
CA GLN A 278 5.38 -10.29 8.71
C GLN A 278 5.44 -9.13 9.71
N ASN A 279 4.54 -8.16 9.54
CA ASN A 279 4.37 -7.03 10.44
C ASN A 279 2.98 -7.02 11.09
N LEU A 280 2.74 -6.14 12.07
CA LEU A 280 1.50 -6.14 12.84
C LEU A 280 0.28 -5.87 11.95
N TRP A 281 0.42 -4.97 10.98
CA TRP A 281 -0.64 -4.72 10.00
C TRP A 281 -0.93 -5.92 9.09
N GLY A 282 0.08 -6.72 8.80
CA GLY A 282 -0.01 -7.89 7.95
C GLY A 282 -0.78 -9.04 8.60
N VAL A 283 -0.64 -9.20 9.93
CA VAL A 283 -1.15 -10.35 10.69
C VAL A 283 -2.39 -10.07 11.55
N MET A 284 -2.58 -8.83 12.01
CA MET A 284 -3.71 -8.47 12.87
C MET A 284 -4.93 -7.98 12.07
N SER A 285 -6.10 -8.06 12.71
CA SER A 285 -7.29 -7.36 12.25
C SER A 285 -7.05 -5.84 12.17
N LYS A 286 -7.82 -5.16 11.32
CA LYS A 286 -7.76 -3.70 11.18
C LYS A 286 -8.04 -2.98 12.50
N ASP A 287 -8.91 -3.54 13.33
CA ASP A 287 -9.34 -2.93 14.58
C ASP A 287 -8.30 -3.10 15.68
N SER A 288 -7.72 -4.30 15.83
CA SER A 288 -6.63 -4.55 16.77
C SER A 288 -5.39 -3.72 16.44
N TRP A 289 -4.99 -3.68 15.16
CA TRP A 289 -3.88 -2.80 14.76
C TRP A 289 -4.26 -1.31 14.90
N GLY A 290 -5.50 -0.96 14.58
CA GLY A 290 -6.08 0.37 14.78
C GLY A 290 -5.97 0.84 16.23
N HIS A 291 -6.25 -0.03 17.18
CA HIS A 291 -6.11 0.23 18.62
C HIS A 291 -4.66 0.52 18.99
N ILE A 292 -3.73 -0.38 18.67
CA ILE A 292 -2.31 -0.23 18.99
C ILE A 292 -1.76 1.09 18.43
N ARG A 293 -1.97 1.36 17.13
CA ARG A 293 -1.44 2.59 16.52
C ARG A 293 -2.00 3.85 17.17
N ARG A 294 -3.31 3.89 17.51
CA ARG A 294 -3.93 5.08 18.12
C ARG A 294 -3.36 5.33 19.51
N SER A 295 -3.16 4.27 20.29
CA SER A 295 -2.55 4.34 21.62
C SER A 295 -1.11 4.85 21.56
N VAL A 296 -0.31 4.33 20.62
CA VAL A 296 1.07 4.78 20.39
C VAL A 296 1.14 6.23 19.89
N TYR A 297 0.19 6.66 19.07
CA TYR A 297 0.09 8.06 18.67
C TYR A 297 -0.27 8.96 19.85
N ALA A 298 -1.24 8.57 20.67
CA ALA A 298 -1.64 9.33 21.86
C ALA A 298 -0.50 9.45 22.88
N SER A 299 0.28 8.37 23.08
CA SER A 299 1.39 8.36 24.03
C SER A 299 2.54 9.31 23.67
N SER A 300 2.61 9.75 22.41
CA SER A 300 3.59 10.75 21.93
C SER A 300 2.98 12.13 21.68
N GLY A 301 1.71 12.33 22.06
CA GLY A 301 0.96 13.53 21.71
C GLY A 301 0.89 13.74 20.20
N HIS A 302 0.81 12.65 19.43
CA HIS A 302 0.78 12.65 17.97
C HIS A 302 1.94 13.45 17.34
N ARG A 303 3.15 13.34 17.90
CA ARG A 303 4.36 13.98 17.39
C ARG A 303 5.42 12.92 17.13
N CYS A 304 6.28 13.15 16.14
CA CYS A 304 7.39 12.25 15.86
C CYS A 304 8.31 12.14 17.10
N VAL A 305 8.53 10.94 17.62
CA VAL A 305 9.41 10.73 18.78
C VAL A 305 10.88 11.00 18.46
N ILE A 306 11.27 10.96 17.18
CA ILE A 306 12.65 11.26 16.76
C ILE A 306 12.90 12.76 16.69
N CYS A 307 12.00 13.54 16.09
CA CYS A 307 12.28 14.94 15.75
C CYS A 307 11.23 15.96 16.24
N GLY A 308 10.14 15.53 16.87
CA GLY A 308 9.02 16.38 17.30
C GLY A 308 8.10 16.86 16.16
N GLY A 309 8.48 16.64 14.90
CA GLY A 309 7.76 17.11 13.72
C GLY A 309 6.47 16.32 13.41
N ARG A 310 5.70 16.83 12.43
CA ARG A 310 4.49 16.20 11.88
C ARG A 310 4.38 16.46 10.38
N GLY A 311 4.35 15.42 9.55
CA GLY A 311 3.82 15.39 8.17
C GLY A 311 4.40 16.30 7.09
N LYS A 312 4.96 17.47 7.46
CA LYS A 312 5.52 18.46 6.55
C LYS A 312 7.02 18.24 6.44
N GLY A 313 7.55 18.32 5.22
CA GLY A 313 8.98 18.20 4.93
C GLY A 313 9.20 17.66 3.53
N PHE A 314 10.42 17.82 3.02
CA PHE A 314 10.75 17.50 1.63
C PHE A 314 10.39 16.08 1.22
N ILE A 315 10.78 15.08 2.02
CA ILE A 315 10.52 13.67 1.69
C ILE A 315 9.01 13.40 1.66
N ALA A 316 8.27 13.86 2.68
CA ALA A 316 6.82 13.70 2.74
C ALA A 316 6.10 14.35 1.55
N ASP A 317 6.57 15.54 1.15
CA ASP A 317 6.05 16.29 0.01
C ASP A 317 6.39 15.61 -1.33
N ALA A 318 7.60 15.05 -1.45
CA ALA A 318 8.09 14.36 -2.66
C ALA A 318 7.36 13.04 -2.95
N ILE A 319 6.86 12.34 -1.93
CA ILE A 319 6.10 11.10 -2.09
C ILE A 319 4.58 11.29 -2.12
N SER A 320 4.09 12.48 -1.74
CA SER A 320 2.65 12.76 -1.69
C SER A 320 2.06 12.85 -3.08
N GLN A 321 0.86 12.29 -3.28
CA GLN A 321 0.02 12.57 -4.44
C GLN A 321 -1.00 13.68 -4.10
N PRO A 322 -1.33 14.59 -5.02
CA PRO A 322 -2.25 15.71 -4.75
C PRO A 322 -3.63 15.29 -4.24
N GLU A 323 -4.12 14.14 -4.68
CA GLU A 323 -5.42 13.57 -4.29
C GLU A 323 -5.41 12.77 -2.97
N GLU A 324 -4.25 12.54 -2.36
CA GLU A 324 -4.11 11.68 -1.19
C GLU A 324 -4.07 12.48 0.12
N ARG A 325 -4.77 11.97 1.14
CA ARG A 325 -4.69 12.54 2.48
C ARG A 325 -3.30 12.27 3.05
N ARG A 326 -2.51 13.33 3.19
CA ARG A 326 -1.15 13.24 3.74
C ARG A 326 -1.18 12.69 5.17
N GLN A 327 -0.47 11.60 5.39
CA GLN A 327 -0.24 11.09 6.74
C GLN A 327 0.69 12.05 7.47
N THR A 328 0.29 12.49 8.67
CA THR A 328 1.11 13.43 9.46
C THR A 328 2.05 12.71 10.41
N ILE A 329 1.68 11.50 10.81
CA ILE A 329 2.45 10.58 11.64
C ILE A 329 2.07 9.14 11.25
N GLU A 330 3.00 8.23 11.49
CA GLU A 330 2.97 6.83 11.11
C GLU A 330 3.50 5.98 12.27
N ALA A 331 2.98 4.78 12.43
CA ALA A 331 3.49 3.80 13.38
C ALA A 331 4.56 2.97 12.69
N HIS A 332 5.71 2.83 13.33
CA HIS A 332 6.83 2.05 12.82
C HIS A 332 7.26 1.00 13.84
N GLU A 333 7.19 -0.28 13.47
CA GLU A 333 7.69 -1.37 14.27
C GLU A 333 9.21 -1.48 14.18
N VAL A 334 9.87 -1.56 15.34
CA VAL A 334 11.30 -1.86 15.43
C VAL A 334 11.46 -3.29 15.90
N TRP A 335 12.18 -4.07 15.11
CA TRP A 335 12.38 -5.50 15.28
C TRP A 335 13.82 -5.81 15.69
N ASP A 336 13.97 -6.91 16.41
CA ASP A 336 15.24 -7.55 16.73
C ASP A 336 15.21 -8.97 16.18
N TRP A 337 16.38 -9.49 15.82
CA TRP A 337 16.51 -10.72 15.06
C TRP A 337 17.46 -11.65 15.79
N SER A 338 17.00 -12.87 16.10
CA SER A 338 17.87 -13.90 16.65
C SER A 338 17.69 -15.19 15.87
N VAL A 339 18.79 -15.86 15.57
CA VAL A 339 18.79 -17.15 14.88
C VAL A 339 19.40 -18.18 15.83
N PRO A 340 18.58 -18.96 16.56
CA PRO A 340 19.09 -19.96 17.50
C PRO A 340 19.95 -21.03 16.82
N SER A 341 19.62 -21.38 15.57
CA SER A 341 20.41 -22.32 14.77
C SER A 341 20.32 -21.99 13.29
N MET A 342 21.47 -21.70 12.66
CA MET A 342 21.55 -21.51 11.20
C MET A 342 21.20 -22.80 10.43
N ARG A 343 21.40 -23.97 11.05
CA ARG A 343 21.18 -25.28 10.41
C ARG A 343 19.70 -25.52 10.11
N THR A 344 18.81 -25.08 11.00
CA THR A 344 17.37 -25.37 10.88
C THR A 344 16.65 -24.38 9.97
N GLY A 345 17.27 -23.24 9.63
CA GLY A 345 16.61 -22.17 8.87
C GLY A 345 15.52 -21.44 9.66
N ILE A 346 15.46 -21.62 10.99
CA ILE A 346 14.46 -21.01 11.87
C ILE A 346 15.07 -19.83 12.64
N GLY A 347 14.41 -18.67 12.54
CA GLY A 347 14.75 -17.47 13.30
C GLY A 347 13.57 -16.94 14.13
N VAL A 348 13.88 -16.00 15.02
CA VAL A 348 12.91 -15.23 15.80
C VAL A 348 12.99 -13.77 15.40
N GLN A 349 11.83 -13.22 15.02
CA GLN A 349 11.59 -11.80 14.79
C GLN A 349 10.89 -11.24 16.02
N LYS A 350 11.61 -10.49 16.85
CA LYS A 350 11.08 -9.96 18.11
C LYS A 350 10.72 -8.49 18.03
N LEU A 351 9.48 -8.13 18.35
CA LEU A 351 9.08 -6.74 18.45
C LEU A 351 9.78 -6.09 19.65
N LYS A 352 10.49 -4.99 19.42
CA LYS A 352 11.15 -4.22 20.49
C LYS A 352 10.37 -3.00 20.92
N LYS A 353 9.75 -2.32 19.96
CA LYS A 353 8.99 -1.09 20.16
C LYS A 353 8.16 -0.74 18.93
N VAL A 354 7.09 0.00 19.14
CA VAL A 354 6.36 0.71 18.07
C VAL A 354 6.57 2.20 18.26
N LEU A 355 7.13 2.87 17.25
CA LEU A 355 7.44 4.29 17.28
C LEU A 355 6.37 5.11 16.55
N THR A 356 6.08 6.31 17.06
CA THR A 356 5.34 7.33 16.30
C THR A 356 6.34 8.19 15.52
N LEU A 357 6.32 8.11 14.18
CA LEU A 357 7.26 8.80 13.30
C LEU A 357 6.52 9.75 12.35
N CYS A 358 7.14 10.86 11.94
CA CYS A 358 6.70 11.58 10.76
C CYS A 358 7.25 10.90 9.49
N PRO A 359 6.66 11.10 8.30
CA PRO A 359 7.13 10.44 7.08
C PRO A 359 8.61 10.69 6.77
N ASN A 360 9.13 11.89 7.06
CA ASN A 360 10.55 12.21 6.87
C ASN A 360 11.50 11.42 7.80
N CYS A 361 11.04 11.01 8.97
CA CYS A 361 11.84 10.15 9.87
C CYS A 361 11.58 8.67 9.58
N HIS A 362 10.37 8.32 9.16
CA HIS A 362 10.02 6.95 8.81
C HIS A 362 10.78 6.46 7.58
N SER A 363 11.05 7.36 6.62
CA SER A 363 11.84 7.08 5.43
C SER A 363 13.26 6.58 5.72
N MET A 364 13.84 6.88 6.89
CA MET A 364 15.15 6.38 7.29
C MET A 364 15.16 4.85 7.45
N PHE A 365 14.01 4.24 7.74
CA PHE A 365 13.86 2.80 7.93
C PHE A 365 13.36 2.09 6.66
N HIS A 366 12.66 2.81 5.78
CA HIS A 366 12.06 2.26 4.55
C HIS A 366 12.53 2.97 3.29
N GLU A 367 13.83 3.22 3.18
CA GLU A 367 14.41 4.04 2.11
C GLU A 367 13.98 3.60 0.71
N ALA A 368 14.10 2.30 0.39
CA ALA A 368 13.74 1.77 -0.93
C ALA A 368 12.28 2.07 -1.29
N HIS A 369 11.36 2.03 -0.33
CA HIS A 369 9.96 2.38 -0.55
C HIS A 369 9.81 3.87 -0.88
N PHE A 370 10.38 4.75 -0.05
CA PHE A 370 10.27 6.20 -0.23
C PHE A 370 10.96 6.69 -1.51
N VAL A 371 12.15 6.16 -1.83
CA VAL A 371 12.88 6.44 -3.06
C VAL A 371 12.06 5.99 -4.28
N ARG A 372 11.46 4.78 -4.24
CA ARG A 372 10.59 4.31 -5.34
C ARG A 372 9.38 5.21 -5.53
N MET A 373 8.70 5.57 -4.45
CA MET A 373 7.53 6.45 -4.50
C MET A 373 7.90 7.84 -5.03
N ALA A 374 9.05 8.38 -4.62
CA ALA A 374 9.57 9.64 -5.14
C ALA A 374 10.05 9.53 -6.60
N GLY A 375 10.54 8.37 -7.02
CA GLY A 375 10.95 8.08 -8.40
C GLY A 375 9.80 8.19 -9.40
N ILE A 376 8.56 7.89 -9.00
CA ILE A 376 7.35 8.17 -9.80
C ILE A 376 7.26 9.67 -10.15
N ASN A 377 7.78 10.53 -9.28
CA ASN A 377 7.81 11.98 -9.44
C ASN A 377 9.17 12.51 -9.94
N GLY A 378 10.10 11.63 -10.34
CA GLY A 378 11.44 12.02 -10.79
C GLY A 378 12.37 12.54 -9.68
N LEU A 379 12.08 12.26 -8.41
CA LEU A 379 12.83 12.76 -7.25
C LEU A 379 13.53 11.65 -6.43
N GLY A 380 13.78 10.50 -7.04
CA GLY A 380 14.34 9.35 -6.33
C GLY A 380 15.70 9.64 -5.69
N GLU A 381 16.58 10.31 -6.42
CA GLU A 381 17.95 10.62 -5.96
C GLU A 381 17.94 11.66 -4.83
N GLU A 382 17.19 12.75 -5.00
CA GLU A 382 17.13 13.79 -3.99
C GLU A 382 16.50 13.29 -2.68
N VAL A 383 15.52 12.38 -2.77
CA VAL A 383 14.97 11.74 -1.58
C VAL A 383 16.00 10.81 -0.93
N ARG A 384 16.81 10.08 -1.70
CA ARG A 384 17.90 9.27 -1.15
C ARG A 384 18.90 10.13 -0.38
N GLU A 385 19.39 11.21 -1.00
CA GLU A 385 20.30 12.16 -0.34
C GLU A 385 19.68 12.77 0.94
N ALA A 386 18.40 13.15 0.88
CA ALA A 386 17.70 13.71 2.04
C ALA A 386 17.59 12.69 3.18
N ILE A 387 17.38 11.41 2.87
CA ILE A 387 17.36 10.32 3.85
C ILE A 387 18.75 10.15 4.50
N GLU A 388 19.83 10.13 3.71
CA GLU A 388 21.20 10.03 4.24
C GLU A 388 21.54 11.20 5.17
N LYS A 389 21.27 12.44 4.74
CA LYS A 389 21.43 13.64 5.57
C LYS A 389 20.65 13.55 6.87
N ARG A 390 19.42 12.99 6.81
CA ARG A 390 18.58 12.77 8.00
C ARG A 390 19.21 11.76 8.95
N ARG A 391 19.72 10.63 8.45
CA ARG A 391 20.39 9.60 9.25
C ARG A 391 21.61 10.15 9.97
N MET A 392 22.48 10.87 9.24
CA MET A 392 23.63 11.56 9.82
C MET A 392 23.22 12.55 10.93
N LEU A 393 22.20 13.37 10.68
CA LEU A 393 21.71 14.34 11.66
C LEU A 393 21.17 13.67 12.94
N VAL A 394 20.39 12.60 12.80
CA VAL A 394 19.74 11.91 13.93
C VAL A 394 20.77 11.15 14.77
N ASN A 395 21.72 10.48 14.14
CA ASN A 395 22.78 9.73 14.84
C ASN A 395 23.96 10.60 15.26
N ARG A 396 24.07 11.84 14.76
CA ARG A 396 25.22 12.75 14.95
C ARG A 396 26.54 12.13 14.47
N ILE A 397 26.49 11.50 13.30
CA ILE A 397 27.64 10.85 12.66
C ILE A 397 27.96 11.47 11.31
N GLY A 398 29.21 11.35 10.87
CA GLY A 398 29.63 11.74 9.51
C GLY A 398 29.33 10.66 8.46
N GLN A 399 29.59 10.99 7.19
CA GLN A 399 29.30 10.12 6.05
C GLN A 399 30.02 8.76 6.12
N GLU A 400 31.29 8.75 6.51
CA GLU A 400 32.09 7.52 6.61
C GLU A 400 31.49 6.54 7.62
N ALA A 401 31.19 7.03 8.83
CA ALA A 401 30.56 6.22 9.88
C ALA A 401 29.17 5.73 9.46
N LEU A 402 28.37 6.55 8.76
CA LEU A 402 27.08 6.11 8.21
C LEU A 402 27.28 5.00 7.16
N SER A 403 28.25 5.15 6.26
CA SER A 403 28.57 4.14 5.25
C SER A 403 28.96 2.80 5.89
N SER A 404 29.83 2.82 6.89
CA SER A 404 30.19 1.62 7.67
C SER A 404 28.98 1.00 8.36
N GLN A 405 28.09 1.81 8.94
CA GLN A 405 26.86 1.31 9.58
C GLN A 405 25.92 0.63 8.57
N LEU A 406 25.72 1.24 7.39
CA LEU A 406 24.88 0.67 6.32
C LEU A 406 25.49 -0.61 5.73
N GLN A 407 26.82 -0.65 5.58
CA GLN A 407 27.53 -1.84 5.14
C GLN A 407 27.40 -2.98 6.16
N ALA A 408 27.57 -2.70 7.45
CA ALA A 408 27.38 -3.68 8.51
C ALA A 408 25.94 -4.23 8.53
N ALA A 409 24.94 -3.34 8.40
CA ALA A 409 23.54 -3.73 8.29
C ALA A 409 23.28 -4.61 7.04
N SER A 410 23.86 -4.27 5.89
CA SER A 410 23.74 -5.07 4.66
C SER A 410 24.36 -6.46 4.82
N SER A 411 25.56 -6.54 5.42
CA SER A 411 26.24 -7.81 5.69
C SER A 411 25.44 -8.68 6.66
N HIS A 412 24.89 -8.09 7.72
CA HIS A 412 24.04 -8.82 8.65
C HIS A 412 22.74 -9.28 7.98
N LEU A 413 22.09 -8.47 7.13
CA LEU A 413 20.94 -8.91 6.34
C LEU A 413 21.28 -10.12 5.45
N LYS A 414 22.43 -10.11 4.78
CA LYS A 414 22.88 -11.25 3.96
C LYS A 414 23.08 -12.50 4.80
N SER A 415 23.56 -12.38 6.04
CA SER A 415 23.69 -13.53 6.95
C SER A 415 22.36 -14.17 7.31
N LEU A 416 21.25 -13.43 7.23
CA LEU A 416 19.90 -13.91 7.50
C LEU A 416 19.20 -14.49 6.26
N ALA A 417 19.84 -14.48 5.09
CA ALA A 417 19.21 -14.88 3.83
C ALA A 417 18.84 -16.37 3.76
N SER A 418 19.50 -17.22 4.55
CA SER A 418 19.20 -18.65 4.64
C SER A 418 18.06 -18.98 5.61
N ILE A 419 17.47 -17.98 6.28
CA ILE A 419 16.37 -18.16 7.22
C ILE A 419 15.04 -18.03 6.46
N ASP A 420 14.35 -19.14 6.31
CA ASP A 420 13.06 -19.21 5.60
C ASP A 420 11.86 -19.16 6.55
N THR A 421 12.08 -19.46 7.82
CA THR A 421 11.02 -19.61 8.83
C THR A 421 11.27 -18.66 9.98
N TRP A 422 10.32 -17.74 10.20
CA TRP A 422 10.38 -16.78 11.28
C TRP A 422 9.24 -17.02 12.29
N VAL A 423 9.59 -17.07 13.57
CA VAL A 423 8.67 -16.98 14.70
C VAL A 423 8.56 -15.52 15.10
N VAL A 424 7.34 -14.99 15.17
CA VAL A 424 7.10 -13.58 15.51
C VAL A 424 6.83 -13.45 17.00
N ASP A 425 7.76 -12.85 17.75
CA ASP A 425 7.63 -12.61 19.19
C ASP A 425 7.05 -11.22 19.47
N LEU A 426 5.81 -11.20 19.96
CA LEU A 426 5.06 -10.00 20.30
C LEU A 426 5.05 -9.70 21.81
N SER A 427 5.89 -10.35 22.61
CA SER A 427 5.98 -10.16 24.07
C SER A 427 6.17 -8.71 24.52
N HIS A 428 6.67 -7.83 23.64
CA HIS A 428 6.70 -6.40 23.94
C HIS A 428 5.31 -5.78 24.14
N LEU A 429 4.29 -6.26 23.42
CA LEU A 429 2.93 -5.74 23.49
C LEU A 429 2.24 -6.12 24.80
N SER A 430 2.43 -7.34 25.32
CA SER A 430 1.80 -7.76 26.58
C SER A 430 2.22 -6.91 27.78
N GLY A 431 3.43 -6.33 27.75
CA GLY A 431 3.89 -5.38 28.78
C GLY A 431 3.32 -3.97 28.67
N GLN A 432 2.50 -3.66 27.66
CA GLN A 432 1.99 -2.30 27.43
C GLN A 432 0.65 -2.07 28.14
N GLN A 433 0.52 -0.95 28.86
CA GLN A 433 -0.71 -0.61 29.56
C GLN A 433 -1.94 -0.55 28.65
N TYR A 434 -1.78 -0.09 27.41
CA TYR A 434 -2.89 -0.03 26.45
C TYR A 434 -3.37 -1.40 25.96
N MET A 435 -2.67 -2.48 26.30
CA MET A 435 -3.05 -3.86 25.96
C MET A 435 -3.79 -4.58 27.09
N ALA A 436 -3.80 -4.04 28.31
CA ALA A 436 -4.33 -4.73 29.50
C ALA A 436 -5.80 -5.18 29.39
N HIS A 437 -6.59 -4.52 28.53
CA HIS A 437 -8.00 -4.84 28.29
C HIS A 437 -8.33 -5.00 26.81
N ALA A 438 -7.31 -5.16 25.96
CA ALA A 438 -7.50 -5.25 24.52
C ALA A 438 -7.55 -6.72 24.11
N THR A 439 -8.65 -7.15 23.51
CA THR A 439 -8.69 -8.42 22.77
C THR A 439 -7.98 -8.24 21.44
N VAL A 440 -6.92 -9.01 21.22
CA VAL A 440 -6.18 -9.02 19.96
C VAL A 440 -6.79 -10.07 19.04
N THR A 441 -7.17 -9.64 17.84
CA THR A 441 -7.66 -10.54 16.79
C THR A 441 -6.60 -10.67 15.70
N MET A 442 -6.15 -11.89 15.46
CA MET A 442 -5.28 -12.25 14.34
C MET A 442 -6.10 -12.75 13.15
N MET A 443 -5.62 -12.53 11.94
CA MET A 443 -6.24 -13.09 10.74
C MET A 443 -5.60 -14.43 10.39
N GLU A 444 -6.37 -15.49 10.16
CA GLU A 444 -5.80 -16.78 9.73
C GLU A 444 -5.33 -16.75 8.28
N GLY A 445 -6.14 -16.19 7.39
CA GLY A 445 -5.78 -15.91 6.00
C GLY A 445 -5.00 -14.61 5.86
N ASN A 446 -4.04 -14.34 6.76
CA ASN A 446 -3.36 -13.06 6.78
C ASN A 446 -2.44 -12.84 5.57
N ARG A 447 -2.16 -11.56 5.29
CA ARG A 447 -1.37 -11.15 4.12
C ARG A 447 0.10 -11.55 4.21
N ALA A 448 0.56 -11.87 5.41
CA ALA A 448 1.92 -12.32 5.66
C ALA A 448 2.09 -13.83 5.38
N GLY A 449 1.00 -14.59 5.25
CA GLY A 449 1.04 -16.05 5.20
C GLY A 449 1.61 -16.66 6.49
N LEU A 450 1.55 -15.92 7.61
CA LEU A 450 2.12 -16.36 8.88
C LEU A 450 1.07 -17.18 9.65
N PRO A 451 1.28 -18.49 9.89
CA PRO A 451 0.36 -19.27 10.70
C PRO A 451 0.32 -18.73 12.15
N ALA A 452 -0.85 -18.81 12.77
CA ALA A 452 -1.08 -18.34 14.15
C ALA A 452 -0.15 -19.04 15.15
N GLU A 453 0.18 -20.31 14.88
CA GLU A 453 1.07 -21.17 15.65
C GLU A 453 2.52 -20.63 15.72
N ARG A 454 2.90 -19.67 14.86
CA ARG A 454 4.22 -19.01 14.86
C ARG A 454 4.23 -17.65 15.56
N ILE A 455 3.14 -17.26 16.22
CA ILE A 455 3.06 -16.01 16.98
C ILE A 455 3.29 -16.31 18.46
N ALA A 456 4.23 -15.61 19.07
CA ALA A 456 4.63 -15.78 20.46
C ALA A 456 4.31 -14.52 21.30
N GLY A 457 4.30 -14.70 22.62
CA GLY A 457 4.41 -13.61 23.60
C GLY A 457 3.13 -12.85 23.97
N ILE A 458 1.98 -13.15 23.35
CA ILE A 458 0.68 -12.57 23.68
C ILE A 458 -0.45 -13.59 23.58
N ASP A 459 -1.52 -13.38 24.32
CA ASP A 459 -2.80 -14.04 24.10
C ASP A 459 -3.54 -13.39 22.93
N PHE A 460 -4.21 -14.17 22.09
CA PHE A 460 -5.03 -13.66 21.01
C PHE A 460 -6.10 -14.67 20.55
N THR A 461 -7.10 -14.17 19.85
CA THR A 461 -8.12 -14.98 19.17
C THR A 461 -7.98 -14.78 17.66
N THR A 462 -8.28 -15.79 16.85
CA THR A 462 -8.32 -15.64 15.39
C THR A 462 -9.68 -15.14 14.90
N ASP A 463 -9.75 -14.65 13.67
CA ASP A 463 -11.01 -14.28 13.02
C ASP A 463 -11.96 -15.48 12.77
N SER A 464 -11.46 -16.72 12.88
CA SER A 464 -12.29 -17.94 12.89
C SER A 464 -12.71 -18.39 14.29
N GLY A 465 -12.29 -17.69 15.34
CA GLY A 465 -12.66 -17.95 16.73
C GLY A 465 -11.78 -18.98 17.47
N ARG A 466 -10.58 -19.30 16.95
CA ARG A 466 -9.61 -20.11 17.70
C ARG A 466 -8.85 -19.24 18.70
N ASP A 467 -8.73 -19.71 19.93
CA ASP A 467 -7.98 -19.03 20.98
C ASP A 467 -6.56 -19.58 21.10
N PHE A 468 -5.60 -18.67 21.27
CA PHE A 468 -4.19 -18.95 21.44
C PHE A 468 -3.67 -18.28 22.71
N HIS A 469 -3.06 -19.08 23.58
CA HIS A 469 -2.39 -18.59 24.78
C HIS A 469 -0.94 -18.18 24.49
N ALA A 470 -0.46 -17.20 25.25
CA ALA A 470 0.90 -16.70 25.15
C ALA A 470 1.92 -17.84 25.39
N ARG A 471 2.75 -18.08 24.37
CA ARG A 471 3.90 -19.01 24.43
C ARG A 471 5.20 -18.25 24.28
N SER A 472 6.30 -18.79 24.79
CA SER A 472 7.63 -18.24 24.52
C SER A 472 8.06 -18.54 23.08
N ALA A 473 8.80 -17.63 22.46
CA ALA A 473 9.34 -17.84 21.13
C ALA A 473 10.26 -19.08 21.08
N GLN A 474 11.01 -19.32 22.17
CA GLN A 474 11.89 -20.48 22.31
C GLN A 474 11.12 -21.80 22.29
N SER A 475 9.95 -21.86 22.92
CA SER A 475 9.10 -23.07 22.89
C SER A 475 8.63 -23.37 21.46
N ILE A 476 8.21 -22.34 20.71
CA ILE A 476 7.76 -22.52 19.33
C ILE A 476 8.93 -22.92 18.43
N VAL A 477 10.11 -22.31 18.60
CA VAL A 477 11.31 -22.67 17.84
C VAL A 477 11.72 -24.12 18.11
N ALA A 478 11.67 -24.58 19.36
CA ALA A 478 12.00 -25.95 19.73
C ALA A 478 11.05 -26.94 19.03
N GLU A 479 9.74 -26.71 19.12
CA GLU A 479 8.73 -27.54 18.45
C GLU A 479 8.93 -27.63 16.92
N LEU A 480 9.21 -26.48 16.28
CA LEU A 480 9.50 -26.44 14.85
C LEU A 480 10.80 -27.17 14.50
N THR A 481 11.82 -27.06 15.35
CA THR A 481 13.10 -27.75 15.16
C THR A 481 12.92 -29.26 15.25
N ASP A 482 12.24 -29.74 16.29
CA ASP A 482 11.97 -31.16 16.50
C ASP A 482 11.19 -31.75 15.30
N THR A 483 10.20 -31.01 14.80
CA THR A 483 9.39 -31.42 13.64
C THR A 483 10.25 -31.52 12.36
N LEU A 484 11.17 -30.59 12.15
CA LEU A 484 12.09 -30.63 11.00
C LEU A 484 13.09 -31.78 11.11
N GLU A 485 13.66 -32.02 12.29
CA GLU A 485 14.61 -33.10 12.50
C GLU A 485 13.96 -34.47 12.31
N GLN A 486 12.73 -34.67 12.80
CA GLN A 486 11.96 -35.89 12.54
C GLN A 486 11.72 -36.12 11.05
N ARG A 487 11.42 -35.06 10.28
CA ARG A 487 11.26 -35.14 8.82
C ARG A 487 12.55 -35.54 8.13
N TRP A 488 13.68 -34.93 8.48
CA TRP A 488 14.98 -35.31 7.92
C TRP A 488 15.36 -36.76 8.24
N GLN A 489 15.04 -37.25 9.45
CA GLN A 489 15.25 -38.65 9.80
C GLN A 489 14.39 -39.59 8.95
N GLN A 490 13.11 -39.25 8.73
CA GLN A 490 12.21 -40.02 7.87
C GLN A 490 12.68 -40.03 6.40
N GLU A 491 13.13 -38.89 5.87
CA GLU A 491 13.67 -38.79 4.51
C GLU A 491 14.98 -39.58 4.36
N ALA A 492 15.89 -39.49 5.32
CA ALA A 492 17.13 -40.27 5.31
C ALA A 492 16.87 -41.78 5.37
N SER A 493 15.81 -42.21 6.06
CA SER A 493 15.41 -43.62 6.15
C SER A 493 14.74 -44.17 4.89
N THR A 494 14.19 -43.30 4.02
CA THR A 494 13.51 -43.70 2.77
C THR A 494 14.43 -43.70 1.55
N VAL A 495 15.65 -43.15 1.65
CA VAL A 495 16.67 -43.28 0.61
C VAL A 495 17.26 -44.70 0.64
N VAL A 496 16.72 -45.57 -0.22
CA VAL A 496 17.27 -46.93 -0.45
C VAL A 496 18.73 -46.82 -0.87
N PRO A 497 19.67 -47.53 -0.23
CA PRO A 497 21.07 -47.46 -0.61
C PRO A 497 21.24 -47.95 -2.05
N PHE A 498 21.78 -47.08 -2.90
CA PHE A 498 22.15 -47.39 -4.27
C PHE A 498 23.20 -48.51 -4.24
N ARG A 499 22.78 -49.77 -4.42
CA ARG A 499 23.70 -50.89 -4.58
C ARG A 499 24.53 -50.64 -5.85
N LYS A 500 25.81 -50.29 -5.68
CA LYS A 500 26.80 -50.32 -6.77
C LYS A 500 26.80 -51.75 -7.35
N ARG A 501 26.48 -51.86 -8.64
CA ARG A 501 26.74 -53.06 -9.45
C ARG A 501 28.19 -53.08 -9.88
#